data_AF-A0A1Q7NL52-F1
#
_entry.id   AF-A0A1Q7NL52-F1
#
_cell.length_a   1.000
_cell.length_b   1.000
_cell.length_c   1.000
_cell.angle_alpha   90.00
_cell.angle_beta   90.00
_cell.angle_gamma   90.00
#
_symmetry.space_group_name_H-M   'P 1'
#
loop_
_entity.id
_entity.type
_entity.pdbx_description
1 polymer ?
#
loop_
_entity_poly.entity_id
_entity_poly.type
_entity_poly.pdbx_seq_one_letter_code
_entity_poly.pdbx_strand_id
1 'polypeptide(L)' 'MAHSEHNRPKGSGIILIAIGILIFIFAPGYFKQDITGGLAVIILGFVLGGIGFYISFLKKRT' A
#
# COMPACT_ATOMS: atom_id res chain seq x y z
N MET A 1 -16.14 -5.70 -28.39
CA MET A 1 -15.98 -4.78 -27.23
C MET A 1 -14.51 -4.57 -26.86
N ALA A 2 -13.62 -4.42 -27.84
CA ALA A 2 -12.15 -4.37 -27.65
C ALA A 2 -11.61 -3.02 -27.16
N HIS A 3 -12.45 -1.98 -27.08
CA HIS A 3 -12.01 -0.65 -26.63
C HIS A 3 -12.09 -0.40 -25.13
N SER A 4 -12.68 -1.30 -24.34
CA SER A 4 -12.79 -1.12 -22.87
C SER A 4 -11.52 -1.54 -22.11
N GLU A 5 -10.64 -2.33 -22.73
CA GLU A 5 -9.40 -2.79 -22.08
C GLU A 5 -8.37 -1.67 -21.86
N HIS A 6 -8.41 -0.61 -22.66
CA HIS A 6 -7.48 0.52 -22.53
C HIS A 6 -7.85 1.50 -21.41
N ASN A 7 -9.12 1.53 -21.00
CA ASN A 7 -9.62 2.40 -19.91
C ASN A 7 -9.60 1.73 -18.53
N ARG A 8 -9.12 0.47 -18.45
CA ARG A 8 -9.10 -0.24 -17.16
C ARG A 8 -8.03 0.38 -16.26
N PRO A 9 -8.40 1.04 -15.14
CA PRO A 9 -7.43 1.71 -14.29
C PRO A 9 -6.47 0.67 -13.71
N LYS A 10 -5.23 0.65 -14.21
CA LYS A 10 -4.17 -0.26 -13.76
C LYS A 10 -3.61 0.14 -12.38
N GLY A 11 -4.12 1.20 -11.75
CA GLY A 11 -3.43 1.94 -10.69
C GLY A 11 -3.87 1.70 -9.24
N SER A 12 -4.93 0.94 -8.97
CA SER A 12 -5.47 0.84 -7.59
C SER A 12 -4.49 0.22 -6.57
N GLY A 13 -3.77 -0.84 -6.95
CA GLY A 13 -2.80 -1.46 -6.04
C GLY A 13 -1.50 -0.67 -5.88
N ILE A 14 -1.07 0.06 -6.92
CA ILE A 14 0.15 0.90 -6.87
C ILE A 14 -0.02 2.03 -5.85
N ILE A 15 -1.22 2.62 -5.75
CA ILE A 15 -1.53 3.66 -4.76
C ILE A 15 -1.39 3.13 -3.33
N LEU A 16 -1.89 1.92 -3.05
CA LEU A 16 -1.74 1.26 -1.74
C LEU A 16 -0.26 1.00 -1.38
N ILE A 17 0.56 0.61 -2.36
CA ILE A 17 2.00 0.45 -2.17
C ILE A 17 2.65 1.80 -1.83
N ALA A 18 2.32 2.87 -2.57
CA ALA A 18 2.84 4.20 -2.30
C ALA A 18 2.46 4.71 -0.91
N ILE A 19 1.21 4.50 -0.49
CA ILE A 19 0.76 4.82 0.88
C ILE A 19 1.57 4.05 1.92
N GLY A 20 1.79 2.74 1.74
CA GLY A 20 2.63 1.94 2.63
C GLY A 20 4.06 2.47 2.75
N ILE A 21 4.69 2.87 1.63
CA ILE A 21 6.03 3.48 1.62
C ILE A 21 6.05 4.79 2.40
N LEU A 22 5.08 5.67 2.16
CA LEU A 22 4.98 6.94 2.90
C LEU A 22 4.85 6.70 4.40
N ILE A 23 4.04 5.71 4.81
CA ILE A 23 3.91 5.33 6.21
C ILE A 23 5.28 4.92 6.80
N PHE A 24 6.09 4.13 6.11
CA PHE A 24 7.42 3.75 6.61
C PHE A 24 8.40 4.93 6.72
N ILE A 25 8.27 5.95 5.86
CA ILE A 25 9.12 7.15 5.92
C ILE A 25 8.75 7.99 7.15
N PHE A 26 7.46 8.13 7.46
CA PHE A 26 6.99 9.02 8.54
C PHE A 26 6.84 8.34 9.91
N ALA A 27 6.55 7.03 9.96
CA ALA A 27 6.32 6.29 11.20
C ALA A 27 7.46 6.38 12.23
N PRO A 28 8.75 6.35 11.84
CA PRO A 28 9.86 6.48 12.80
C PRO A 28 9.86 7.80 13.58
N GLY A 29 9.24 8.86 13.04
CA GLY A 29 9.05 10.13 13.74
C GLY A 29 8.22 10.01 15.02
N TYR A 30 7.30 9.04 15.07
CA TYR A 30 6.40 8.82 16.20
C TYR A 30 7.06 8.04 17.35
N PHE A 31 8.17 7.33 17.11
CA PHE A 31 8.84 6.55 18.16
C PHE A 31 9.37 7.38 19.32
N LYS A 32 9.63 8.66 19.11
CA LYS A 32 10.08 9.57 20.18
C LYS A 32 8.98 9.87 21.20
N GLN A 33 7.71 9.72 20.80
CA GLN A 33 6.55 10.06 21.62
C GLN A 33 5.82 8.80 22.11
N ASP A 34 5.65 7.82 21.23
CA ASP A 34 5.00 6.55 21.53
C ASP A 34 5.57 5.42 20.67
N ILE A 35 6.36 4.56 21.30
CA ILE A 35 6.97 3.40 20.66
C ILE A 35 5.92 2.41 20.17
N THR A 36 4.86 2.19 20.97
CA THR A 36 3.82 1.21 20.66
C THR A 36 2.98 1.69 19.48
N GLY A 37 2.58 2.96 19.49
CA GLY A 37 1.89 3.61 18.37
C GLY A 37 2.72 3.59 17.09
N GLY A 38 4.01 3.95 17.17
CA GLY A 38 4.91 3.88 16.01
C GLY A 38 5.03 2.48 15.41
N LEU A 39 5.11 1.44 16.26
CA LEU A 39 5.15 0.05 15.79
C LEU A 39 3.84 -0.37 15.14
N ALA A 40 2.70 0.01 15.72
CA ALA A 40 1.38 -0.25 15.13
C ALA A 40 1.24 0.40 13.75
N VAL A 41 1.73 1.64 13.59
CA VAL A 41 1.72 2.34 12.30
C VAL A 41 2.61 1.64 11.27
N ILE A 42 3.79 1.15 11.65
CA ILE A 42 4.67 0.37 10.76
C ILE A 42 3.97 -0.92 10.30
N ILE A 43 3.35 -1.66 11.22
CA ILE A 43 2.62 -2.89 10.88
C ILE A 43 1.49 -2.57 9.89
N LEU A 44 0.76 -1.47 10.11
CA LEU A 44 -0.30 -1.01 9.22
C LEU A 44 0.24 -0.65 7.83
N GLY A 45 1.40 0.00 7.74
CA GLY A 45 2.11 0.26 6.49
C GLY A 45 2.48 -1.03 5.74
N PHE A 46 2.93 -2.06 6.45
CA PHE A 46 3.24 -3.37 5.88
C PHE A 46 2.00 -4.07 5.33
N VAL A 47 0.89 -4.03 6.06
CA VAL A 47 -0.39 -4.62 5.62
C VAL A 47 -0.90 -3.90 4.37
N LEU A 48 -0.94 -2.56 4.38
CA LEU A 48 -1.42 -1.78 3.23
C LEU A 48 -0.54 -1.96 2.00
N GLY A 49 0.78 -1.89 2.17
CA GLY A 49 1.75 -2.11 1.10
C GLY A 49 1.68 -3.53 0.55
N GLY A 50 1.54 -4.53 1.42
CA GLY A 50 1.39 -5.93 1.07
C GLY A 50 0.09 -6.22 0.30
N ILE A 51 -1.03 -5.64 0.73
CA ILE A 51 -2.32 -5.73 0.02
C ILE A 51 -2.21 -5.05 -1.36
N GLY A 52 -1.59 -3.87 -1.42
CA GLY A 52 -1.34 -3.17 -2.67
C GLY A 52 -0.48 -3.99 -3.63
N PHE A 53 0.58 -4.62 -3.13
CA PHE A 53 1.45 -5.52 -3.89
C PHE A 53 0.68 -6.75 -4.38
N TYR A 54 -0.11 -7.38 -3.51
CA TYR A 54 -0.94 -8.52 -3.89
C TYR A 54 -1.90 -8.16 -5.02
N ILE A 55 -2.63 -7.05 -4.91
CA ILE A 55 -3.58 -6.60 -5.94
C ILE A 55 -2.87 -6.24 -7.25
N SER A 56 -1.71 -5.57 -7.18
CA SER A 56 -0.98 -5.11 -8.36
C SER A 56 -0.30 -6.24 -9.14
N PHE A 57 0.25 -7.24 -8.44
CA PHE A 57 1.18 -8.21 -9.06
C PHE A 57 0.73 -9.67 -8.94
N LEU A 58 0.04 -10.06 -7.86
CA LEU A 58 -0.29 -11.46 -7.58
C LEU A 58 -1.74 -11.82 -7.92
N LYS A 59 -2.68 -10.87 -7.78
CA LYS A 59 -4.09 -11.08 -8.06
C LYS A 59 -4.27 -11.21 -9.58
N LYS A 60 -4.35 -12.45 -10.06
CA LYS A 60 -4.81 -12.75 -11.42
C LYS A 60 -6.15 -12.05 -11.63
N ARG A 61 -6.24 -11.23 -12.68
CA ARG A 61 -7.52 -10.70 -13.15
C ARG A 61 -8.26 -11.84 -13.85
N THR A 62 -9.00 -12.63 -13.10
CA THR A 62 -10.11 -13.42 -13.63
C THR A 62 -11.17 -12.49 -14.19
#